data_AF-A0A520QGN5-F1
#
_entry.id   AF-A0A520QGN5-F1
#
_cell.length_a   1.000
_cell.length_b   1.000
_cell.length_c   1.000
_cell.angle_alpha   90.00
_cell.angle_beta   90.00
_cell.angle_gamma   90.00
#
_symmetry.space_group_name_H-M   'P 1'
#
loop_
_entity.id
_entity.type
_entity.pdbx_description
1 polymer ?
#
loop_
_entity_poly.entity_id
_entity_poly.type
_entity_poly.pdbx_seq_one_letter_code
_entity_poly.pdbx_strand_id
1 'polypeptide(L)'
;MKRIVLASLLLSVGCGHYNLAKQFRRLHPDCRDGDVESMRRGDEEVFLLRGCGIEDTAYRACGGNRCVFHFQSVVLRRAAFATSCPEEQLVVTTLSPNEIGVEGCGVREVYQASVEGWIPRSEPERVPVR
;
A
#
# COMPACT_ATOMS: atom_id res chain seq x y z
N MET A 1 -33.16 -27.18 -23.41
CA MET A 1 -32.93 -27.22 -21.94
C MET A 1 -31.60 -26.53 -21.65
N LYS A 2 -31.62 -25.33 -21.08
CA LYS A 2 -30.41 -24.52 -20.79
C LYS A 2 -29.76 -25.03 -19.51
N ARG A 3 -28.56 -25.61 -19.60
CA ARG A 3 -27.74 -25.92 -18.43
C ARG A 3 -27.05 -24.64 -17.98
N ILE A 4 -27.48 -24.13 -16.84
CA ILE A 4 -26.85 -23.01 -16.13
C ILE A 4 -25.51 -23.54 -15.62
N VAL A 5 -24.41 -22.99 -16.13
CA VAL A 5 -23.07 -23.22 -15.60
C VAL A 5 -22.97 -22.36 -14.33
N LEU A 6 -23.11 -22.99 -13.17
CA LEU A 6 -22.73 -22.38 -11.89
C LEU A 6 -21.21 -22.20 -11.92
N ALA A 7 -20.78 -20.99 -12.26
CA ALA A 7 -19.39 -20.59 -12.13
C ALA A 7 -19.02 -20.64 -10.65
N SER A 8 -18.14 -21.59 -10.32
CA SER A 8 -17.54 -21.72 -9.00
C SER A 8 -16.98 -20.37 -8.55
N LEU A 9 -17.61 -19.78 -7.53
CA LEU A 9 -16.97 -18.78 -6.67
C LEU A 9 -15.79 -19.48 -5.99
N LEU A 10 -14.63 -19.41 -6.65
CA LEU A 10 -13.35 -19.74 -6.05
C LEU A 10 -13.09 -18.71 -4.95
N LEU A 11 -13.44 -19.12 -3.73
CA LEU A 11 -13.03 -18.52 -2.47
C LEU A 11 -11.49 -18.53 -2.36
N SER A 12 -10.83 -17.58 -3.01
CA SER A 12 -9.44 -17.20 -2.72
C SER A 12 -9.36 -16.18 -1.57
N VAL A 13 -10.39 -16.12 -0.72
CA VAL A 13 -10.57 -15.09 0.33
C VAL A 13 -9.80 -15.41 1.63
N GLY A 14 -9.10 -16.55 1.71
CA GLY A 14 -8.89 -17.25 3.00
C GLY A 14 -7.82 -16.76 3.99
N CYS A 15 -6.68 -16.16 3.60
CA CYS A 15 -5.60 -15.89 4.58
C CYS A 15 -4.92 -14.52 4.50
N GLY A 16 -5.05 -13.79 3.37
CA GLY A 16 -4.42 -12.47 3.20
C GLY A 16 -5.25 -11.32 3.77
N HIS A 17 -6.54 -11.25 3.44
CA HIS A 17 -7.38 -10.08 3.71
C HIS A 17 -7.65 -9.80 5.20
N TYR A 18 -7.77 -10.82 6.04
CA TYR A 18 -8.05 -10.61 7.47
C TYR A 18 -6.91 -9.87 8.18
N ASN A 19 -5.67 -10.07 7.75
CA ASN A 19 -4.52 -9.34 8.29
C ASN A 19 -4.47 -7.89 7.82
N LEU A 20 -5.01 -7.58 6.63
CA LEU A 20 -4.94 -6.25 6.06
C LEU A 20 -5.75 -5.22 6.87
N ALA A 21 -7.04 -5.50 7.11
CA ALA A 21 -7.89 -4.60 7.92
C ALA A 21 -7.37 -4.45 9.36
N LYS A 22 -6.82 -5.54 9.94
CA LYS A 22 -6.19 -5.50 11.26
C LYS A 22 -4.94 -4.63 11.30
N GLN A 23 -4.11 -4.68 10.25
CA GLN A 23 -2.91 -3.83 10.16
C GLN A 23 -3.30 -2.35 9.94
N PHE A 24 -4.32 -2.07 9.12
CA PHE A 24 -4.84 -0.72 8.96
C PHE A 24 -5.28 -0.10 10.29
N ARG A 25 -6.04 -0.84 11.11
CA ARG A 25 -6.46 -0.38 12.45
C ARG A 25 -5.30 -0.16 13.42
N ARG A 26 -4.16 -0.83 13.24
CA ARG A 26 -2.95 -0.54 14.05
C ARG A 26 -2.34 0.82 13.70
N LEU A 27 -2.50 1.27 12.45
CA LEU A 27 -2.07 2.60 12.01
C LEU A 27 -3.12 3.67 12.34
N HIS A 28 -4.39 3.26 12.51
CA HIS A 28 -5.54 4.13 12.78
C HIS A 28 -6.34 3.59 13.98
N PRO A 29 -5.84 3.79 15.22
CA PRO A 29 -6.40 3.16 16.42
C PRO A 29 -7.83 3.62 16.75
N ASP A 30 -8.25 4.77 16.23
CA ASP A 30 -9.63 5.28 16.39
C ASP A 30 -10.65 4.54 15.52
N CYS A 31 -10.20 3.68 14.59
CA CYS A 31 -11.05 2.98 13.65
C CYS A 31 -11.58 1.65 14.21
N ARG A 32 -12.91 1.43 14.19
CA ARG A 32 -13.54 0.27 14.83
C ARG A 32 -13.60 -0.96 13.91
N ASP A 33 -13.91 -2.11 14.50
CA ASP A 33 -14.18 -3.33 13.75
C ASP A 33 -15.45 -3.17 12.90
N GLY A 34 -15.36 -3.54 11.62
CA GLY A 34 -16.46 -3.44 10.66
C GLY A 34 -16.44 -2.17 9.79
N ASP A 35 -15.65 -1.17 10.16
CA ASP A 35 -15.59 0.11 9.44
C ASP A 35 -14.62 0.12 8.24
N VAL A 36 -13.85 -0.96 8.06
CA VAL A 36 -12.79 -1.04 7.05
C VAL A 36 -13.22 -1.89 5.88
N GLU A 37 -13.39 -1.24 4.74
CA GLU A 37 -13.56 -1.88 3.44
C GLU A 37 -12.22 -1.95 2.72
N SER A 38 -12.00 -3.05 2.01
CA SER A 38 -10.82 -3.21 1.16
C SER A 38 -11.23 -3.65 -0.24
N MET A 39 -10.67 -2.99 -1.26
CA MET A 39 -10.89 -3.32 -2.66
C MET A 39 -9.54 -3.55 -3.33
N ARG A 40 -9.37 -4.69 -3.99
CA ARG A 40 -8.17 -4.94 -4.80
C ARG A 40 -8.19 -4.06 -6.05
N ARG A 41 -7.08 -3.38 -6.36
CA ARG A 41 -6.89 -2.63 -7.61
C ARG A 41 -6.34 -3.54 -8.71
N GLY A 42 -7.18 -3.83 -9.70
CA GLY A 42 -6.80 -4.61 -10.88
C GLY A 42 -6.37 -6.05 -10.56
N ASP A 43 -5.40 -6.54 -11.34
CA ASP A 43 -4.78 -7.85 -11.17
C ASP A 43 -3.55 -7.80 -10.24
N GLU A 44 -3.24 -6.62 -9.72
CA GLU A 44 -2.04 -6.38 -8.93
C GLU A 44 -2.30 -6.63 -7.44
N GLU A 45 -1.21 -6.91 -6.72
CA GLU A 45 -1.15 -7.15 -5.27
C GLU A 45 -1.33 -5.83 -4.46
N VAL A 46 -2.16 -4.91 -4.98
CA VAL A 46 -2.41 -3.56 -4.46
C VAL A 46 -3.87 -3.44 -4.01
N PHE A 47 -4.09 -2.88 -2.83
CA PHE A 47 -5.39 -2.80 -2.18
C PHE A 47 -5.69 -1.36 -1.79
N LEU A 48 -6.88 -0.86 -2.17
CA LEU A 48 -7.43 0.37 -1.63
C LEU A 48 -8.19 0.04 -0.35
N LEU A 49 -7.90 0.74 0.73
CA LEU A 49 -8.61 0.63 1.99
C LEU A 49 -9.35 1.92 2.29
N ARG A 50 -10.58 1.79 2.76
CA ARG A 50 -11.42 2.90 3.18
C ARG A 50 -12.04 2.56 4.51
N GLY A 51 -11.95 3.48 5.46
CA GLY A 51 -12.62 3.33 6.74
C GLY A 51 -12.35 4.51 7.64
N CYS A 52 -13.34 4.87 8.47
CA CYS A 52 -13.17 5.89 9.50
C CYS A 52 -12.73 7.26 8.97
N GLY A 53 -13.19 7.63 7.77
CA GLY A 53 -12.81 8.88 7.09
C GLY A 53 -11.42 8.88 6.47
N ILE A 54 -10.72 7.74 6.49
CA ILE A 54 -9.36 7.58 5.99
C ILE A 54 -9.38 6.68 4.75
N GLU A 55 -8.61 7.06 3.74
CA GLU A 55 -8.31 6.26 2.56
C GLU A 55 -6.80 6.00 2.51
N ASP A 56 -6.39 4.76 2.29
CA ASP A 56 -4.97 4.39 2.15
C ASP A 56 -4.81 3.27 1.10
N THR A 57 -3.60 3.15 0.56
CA THR A 57 -3.23 2.09 -0.39
C THR A 57 -2.25 1.14 0.28
N ALA A 58 -2.53 -0.16 0.25
CA ALA A 58 -1.65 -1.19 0.75
C ALA A 58 -1.09 -2.07 -0.37
N TYR A 59 0.19 -2.40 -0.25
CA TYR A 59 0.94 -3.24 -1.19
C TYR A 59 1.29 -4.55 -0.50
N ARG A 60 0.95 -5.69 -1.12
CA ARG A 60 1.27 -7.01 -0.60
C ARG A 60 2.63 -7.46 -1.10
N ALA A 61 3.57 -7.61 -0.17
CA ALA A 61 4.91 -8.14 -0.44
C ALA A 61 5.01 -9.57 0.12
N CYS A 62 5.53 -10.50 -0.70
CA CYS A 62 5.75 -11.89 -0.31
C CYS A 62 7.20 -12.32 -0.52
N GLY A 63 7.72 -13.12 0.41
CA GLY A 63 9.06 -13.71 0.37
C GLY A 63 9.02 -15.10 0.99
N GLY A 64 9.28 -16.13 0.20
CA GLY A 64 9.04 -17.53 0.59
C GLY A 64 7.57 -17.72 1.00
N ASN A 65 7.34 -18.25 2.20
CA ASN A 65 6.00 -18.51 2.74
C ASN A 65 5.42 -17.34 3.56
N ARG A 66 6.11 -16.18 3.63
CA ARG A 66 5.68 -15.01 4.40
C ARG A 66 5.17 -13.93 3.46
N CYS A 67 3.97 -13.41 3.75
CA CYS A 67 3.42 -12.24 3.07
C CYS A 67 3.02 -11.18 4.11
N VAL A 68 3.24 -9.92 3.78
CA VAL A 68 2.92 -8.74 4.61
C VAL A 68 2.30 -7.66 3.74
N PHE A 69 1.54 -6.75 4.35
CA PHE A 69 1.04 -5.57 3.66
C PHE A 69 1.77 -4.34 4.16
N HIS A 70 2.05 -3.43 3.22
CA HIS A 70 2.72 -2.18 3.47
C HIS A 70 1.87 -1.02 2.98
N PHE A 71 1.62 -0.08 3.86
CA PHE A 71 0.74 1.05 3.59
C PHE A 71 1.52 2.22 2.99
N GLN A 72 0.93 2.89 2.01
CA GLN A 72 1.50 4.05 1.34
C GLN A 72 1.74 5.20 2.32
N SER A 73 0.81 5.42 3.26
CA SER A 73 0.95 6.42 4.33
C SER A 73 2.22 6.25 5.18
N VAL A 74 2.77 5.04 5.28
CA VAL A 74 4.02 4.79 6.01
C VAL A 74 5.22 5.32 5.23
N VAL A 75 5.24 5.19 3.90
CA VAL A 75 6.32 5.78 3.07
C VAL A 75 6.22 7.29 3.05
N LEU A 76 5.01 7.85 2.91
CA LEU A 76 4.80 9.30 2.93
C LEU A 76 5.35 9.92 4.21
N ARG A 77 4.97 9.40 5.39
CA ARG A 77 5.53 9.84 6.68
C ARG A 77 7.05 9.74 6.75
N ARG A 78 7.63 8.66 6.23
CA ARG A 78 9.08 8.45 6.20
C ARG A 78 9.78 9.45 5.29
N ALA A 79 9.28 9.64 4.07
CA ALA A 79 9.82 10.57 3.10
C ALA A 79 9.70 12.01 3.60
N ALA A 80 8.56 12.38 4.19
CA ALA A 80 8.35 13.68 4.81
C ALA A 80 9.36 13.96 5.92
N PHE A 81 9.54 13.00 6.84
CA PHE A 81 10.53 13.11 7.90
C PHE A 81 11.98 13.21 7.37
N ALA A 82 12.36 12.36 6.43
CA ALA A 82 13.72 12.30 5.91
C ALA A 82 14.14 13.57 5.16
N THR A 83 13.16 14.32 4.64
CA THR A 83 13.39 15.42 3.70
C THR A 83 12.90 16.77 4.23
N SER A 84 12.27 16.78 5.41
CA SER A 84 11.56 17.95 5.95
C SER A 84 10.51 18.51 4.98
N CYS A 85 9.96 17.65 4.11
CA CYS A 85 8.90 17.99 3.17
C CYS A 85 7.54 17.67 3.80
N PRO A 86 6.55 18.59 3.77
CA PRO A 86 5.20 18.26 4.20
C PRO A 86 4.61 17.12 3.36
N GLU A 87 3.85 16.21 3.99
CA GLU A 87 3.27 15.04 3.30
C GLU A 87 2.38 15.45 2.12
N GLU A 88 1.67 16.56 2.25
CA GLU A 88 0.79 17.13 1.22
C GLU A 88 1.53 17.67 -0.02
N GLN A 89 2.86 17.85 0.07
CA GLN A 89 3.70 18.24 -1.06
C GLN A 89 4.41 17.04 -1.71
N LEU A 90 4.22 15.84 -1.16
CA LEU A 90 4.74 14.60 -1.72
C LEU A 90 3.69 13.93 -2.59
N VAL A 91 4.12 13.50 -3.78
CA VAL A 91 3.31 12.73 -4.73
C VAL A 91 3.84 11.31 -4.76
N VAL A 92 2.94 10.34 -4.61
CA VAL A 92 3.25 8.93 -4.77
C VAL A 92 2.75 8.45 -6.13
N THR A 93 3.65 7.80 -6.87
CA THR A 93 3.31 7.12 -8.13
C THR A 93 3.54 5.63 -7.96
N THR A 94 2.52 4.81 -8.20
CA THR A 94 2.72 3.35 -8.33
C THR A 94 3.53 3.08 -9.60
N LEU A 95 4.72 2.50 -9.46
CA LEU A 95 5.58 2.13 -10.58
C LEU A 95 5.41 0.66 -10.97
N SER A 96 5.20 -0.20 -9.97
CA SER A 96 4.88 -1.62 -10.14
C SER A 96 4.14 -2.15 -8.89
N PRO A 97 3.62 -3.40 -8.89
CA PRO A 97 2.95 -3.97 -7.73
C PRO A 97 3.77 -3.97 -6.43
N ASN A 98 5.10 -3.87 -6.53
CA ASN A 98 6.01 -3.87 -5.39
C ASN A 98 6.86 -2.60 -5.33
N GLU A 99 6.60 -1.58 -6.14
CA GLU A 99 7.40 -0.36 -6.17
C GLU A 99 6.56 0.89 -6.30
N ILE A 100 6.94 1.90 -5.51
CA ILE A 100 6.37 3.23 -5.59
C ILE A 100 7.49 4.26 -5.74
N GLY A 101 7.25 5.26 -6.58
CA GLY A 101 8.04 6.48 -6.61
C GLY A 101 7.42 7.50 -5.66
N VAL A 102 8.25 8.23 -4.92
CA VAL A 102 7.86 9.39 -4.13
C VAL A 102 8.63 10.59 -4.62
N GLU A 103 7.93 11.67 -4.96
CA GLU A 103 8.52 12.91 -5.44
C GLU A 103 7.90 14.14 -4.78
N GLY A 104 8.70 15.19 -4.57
CA GLY A 104 8.26 16.43 -3.95
C GLY A 104 9.40 17.11 -3.17
N CYS A 105 9.35 18.42 -3.00
CA CYS A 105 10.40 19.20 -2.30
C CYS A 105 11.84 18.92 -2.76
N GLY A 106 12.06 18.68 -4.05
CA GLY A 106 13.40 18.36 -4.60
C GLY A 106 13.88 16.93 -4.33
N VAL A 107 12.99 16.08 -3.80
CA VAL A 107 13.23 14.65 -3.55
C VAL A 107 12.60 13.86 -4.68
N ARG A 108 13.31 12.81 -5.11
CA ARG A 108 12.79 11.78 -5.99
C ARG A 108 13.41 10.45 -5.58
N GLU A 109 12.60 9.55 -5.07
CA GLU A 109 13.08 8.28 -4.51
C GLU A 109 12.13 7.14 -4.87
N VAL A 110 12.67 5.94 -5.09
CA VAL A 110 11.89 4.74 -5.35
C VAL A 110 11.97 3.82 -4.14
N TYR A 111 10.81 3.40 -3.65
CA TYR A 111 10.66 2.46 -2.54
C TYR A 111 10.15 1.12 -3.05
N GLN A 112 10.80 0.05 -2.66
CA GLN A 112 10.38 -1.32 -2.91
C GLN A 112 9.69 -1.90 -1.67
N ALA A 113 8.50 -2.47 -1.85
CA ALA A 113 7.83 -3.27 -0.82
C ALA A 113 8.54 -4.63 -0.70
N SER A 114 8.98 -4.97 0.52
CA SER A 114 9.64 -6.25 0.84
C SER A 114 9.01 -6.87 2.09
N VAL A 115 9.32 -8.12 2.42
CA VAL A 115 8.81 -8.72 3.68
C VAL A 115 9.29 -8.02 4.96
N GLU A 116 10.37 -7.23 4.87
CA GLU A 116 10.97 -6.48 5.98
C GLU A 116 10.47 -5.03 6.09
N GLY A 117 9.77 -4.51 5.07
CA GLY A 117 9.37 -3.11 5.02
C GLY A 117 9.53 -2.49 3.65
N TRP A 118 9.34 -1.17 3.61
CA TRP A 118 9.70 -0.31 2.49
C TRP A 118 11.22 -0.10 2.46
N ILE A 119 11.85 -0.62 1.41
CA ILE A 119 13.29 -0.52 1.17
C ILE A 119 13.52 0.57 0.12
N PRO A 120 14.26 1.65 0.42
CA PRO A 120 14.65 2.60 -0.61
C PRO A 120 15.62 1.93 -1.61
N ARG A 121 15.39 2.11 -2.92
CA ARG A 121 16.20 1.52 -4.00
C ARG A 121 17.54 2.23 -4.22
N SER A 122 17.70 3.47 -3.77
CA SER A 122 18.90 4.30 -3.98
C SER A 122 19.05 5.35 -2.87
N GLU A 123 20.24 5.94 -2.73
CA GLU A 123 20.39 7.19 -1.98
C GLU A 123 19.52 8.28 -2.63
N PRO A 124 18.89 9.18 -1.85
CA PRO A 124 17.99 10.19 -2.38
C PRO A 124 18.76 11.12 -3.34
N GLU A 125 18.40 11.09 -4.62
CA GLU A 125 18.94 12.02 -5.61
C GLU A 125 18.33 13.40 -5.34
N ARG A 126 19.15 14.38 -4.93
CA ARG A 126 18.70 15.77 -4.78
C ARG A 126 18.54 16.37 -6.17
N VAL A 127 17.29 16.47 -6.63
CA VAL A 127 16.99 17.11 -7.92
C VAL A 127 16.99 18.62 -7.71
N PRO A 128 17.77 19.41 -8.47
CA PRO A 128 17.73 20.86 -8.38
C PRO A 128 16.32 21.37 -8.71
N VAL A 129 15.74 22.17 -7.80
CA VAL A 129 14.51 22.91 -8.08
C VAL A 129 14.83 23.94 -9.17
N ARG A 130 14.15 23.85 -10.32
CA ARG A 130 14.25 24.82 -11.42
C ARG A 130 13.24 25.95 -11.23
#